data_AF-A0A815C702-F1
#
_entry.id   AF-A0A815C702-F1
#
_cell.length_a   1.000
_cell.length_b   1.000
_cell.length_c   1.000
_cell.angle_alpha   90.00
_cell.angle_beta   90.00
_cell.angle_gamma   90.00
#
_symmetry.space_group_name_H-M   'P 1'
#
loop_
_entity.id
_entity.type
_entity.pdbx_description
1 polymer ?
#
loop_
_entity_poly.entity_id
_entity_poly.type
_entity_poly.pdbx_seq_one_letter_code
_entity_poly.pdbx_strand_id
1 'polypeptide(L)'
;MMQHSIDANAQSSVVTHSRNGCGCLNTKDWLKLASNLAIPLIIGVFTIFISINQQNTVQINRDKDVAQAAELRRNDTERAQKQREEDKEIARLQREEDKKFAQLQREEDQRMSRLQREEDREIARQQRADDKENARLQREVDLKIARDKRIQEYELTEKEHSLYQSQRAHEVEIAQQNYMANLILKDDRRKENILINYQRQLAKLLLHYGFQLNISQSTLLFVLRMRTRAAFRLLNPVRRSVLMHTLRQGGLFNELWKAEKSLLYRINASGVQFGLPTDYSFSRYLTGYNYLDIERADLRYASFHSVSIDNEPSFAYSNLDYTDWSYGEVSFVNATD
;
A
#
# COMPACT_ATOMS: atom_id res chain seq x y z
N MET A 1 -25.09 -2.17 -83.27
CA MET A 1 -25.99 -3.31 -83.61
C MET A 1 -27.25 -2.66 -84.18
N MET A 2 -27.44 -2.69 -85.51
CA MET A 2 -28.23 -3.69 -86.28
C MET A 2 -29.76 -3.48 -86.05
N GLN A 3 -30.59 -3.04 -87.02
CA GLN A 3 -31.07 -3.68 -88.28
C GLN A 3 -32.01 -4.87 -87.99
N HIS A 4 -33.17 -5.16 -88.62
CA HIS A 4 -33.87 -4.80 -89.90
C HIS A 4 -35.41 -4.63 -89.63
N SER A 5 -36.37 -4.11 -90.44
CA SER A 5 -36.60 -3.72 -91.87
C SER A 5 -37.07 -4.80 -92.90
N ILE A 6 -38.34 -4.77 -93.40
CA ILE A 6 -38.85 -5.33 -94.71
C ILE A 6 -40.39 -5.14 -94.91
N ASP A 7 -40.87 -5.11 -96.17
CA ASP A 7 -42.26 -4.84 -96.66
C ASP A 7 -42.90 -5.98 -97.55
N ALA A 8 -44.09 -5.72 -98.16
CA ALA A 8 -44.80 -6.38 -99.31
C ALA A 8 -46.13 -7.15 -98.97
N ASN A 9 -47.12 -7.44 -99.88
CA ASN A 9 -47.21 -7.36 -101.36
C ASN A 9 -48.68 -7.18 -101.93
N ALA A 10 -48.93 -7.36 -103.26
CA ALA A 10 -49.99 -6.70 -104.07
C ALA A 10 -51.14 -7.53 -104.80
N GLN A 11 -52.11 -6.81 -105.46
CA GLN A 11 -52.93 -7.12 -106.70
C GLN A 11 -54.03 -8.25 -106.75
N SER A 12 -55.03 -8.36 -107.69
CA SER A 12 -55.79 -7.43 -108.61
C SER A 12 -56.97 -8.11 -109.42
N SER A 13 -57.74 -7.34 -110.25
CA SER A 13 -58.50 -7.69 -111.52
C SER A 13 -60.01 -8.19 -111.54
N VAL A 14 -60.74 -8.35 -112.69
CA VAL A 14 -61.35 -7.31 -113.62
C VAL A 14 -62.41 -7.81 -114.71
N VAL A 15 -63.52 -7.06 -114.94
CA VAL A 15 -64.32 -6.77 -116.23
C VAL A 15 -65.35 -7.73 -116.98
N THR A 16 -66.66 -7.35 -116.96
CA THR A 16 -67.82 -7.22 -117.97
C THR A 16 -68.34 -8.25 -119.05
N HIS A 17 -69.60 -7.98 -119.54
CA HIS A 17 -70.22 -8.18 -120.92
C HIS A 17 -71.24 -9.35 -121.24
N SER A 18 -72.19 -9.33 -122.25
CA SER A 18 -72.98 -8.28 -122.98
C SER A 18 -73.98 -8.81 -124.09
N ARG A 19 -75.11 -8.10 -124.44
CA ARG A 19 -75.93 -8.08 -125.73
C ARG A 19 -76.82 -9.31 -126.15
N ASN A 20 -77.78 -9.35 -127.14
CA ASN A 20 -78.56 -8.39 -128.01
C ASN A 20 -79.78 -9.03 -128.79
N GLY A 21 -80.82 -8.22 -129.14
CA GLY A 21 -81.65 -8.24 -130.41
C GLY A 21 -82.62 -9.41 -130.75
N CYS A 22 -83.39 -9.45 -131.88
CA CYS A 22 -84.16 -8.45 -132.68
C CYS A 22 -84.96 -9.16 -133.84
N GLY A 23 -86.17 -8.76 -134.26
CA GLY A 23 -86.82 -9.32 -135.49
C GLY A 23 -88.30 -9.02 -135.83
N CYS A 24 -88.61 -9.00 -137.13
CA CYS A 24 -89.83 -8.57 -137.88
C CYS A 24 -90.95 -9.65 -138.03
N LEU A 25 -92.20 -9.47 -138.55
CA LEU A 25 -93.03 -8.34 -139.05
C LEU A 25 -94.53 -8.75 -139.29
N ASN A 26 -95.38 -7.78 -139.71
CA ASN A 26 -96.58 -7.88 -140.59
C ASN A 26 -98.01 -7.89 -139.97
N THR A 27 -99.02 -7.53 -140.79
CA THR A 27 -100.19 -6.73 -140.36
C THR A 27 -101.51 -7.44 -140.08
N LYS A 28 -101.71 -8.71 -140.48
CA LYS A 28 -102.96 -9.43 -140.13
C LYS A 28 -103.06 -9.80 -138.65
N ASP A 29 -101.96 -9.78 -137.91
CA ASP A 29 -101.94 -10.01 -136.47
C ASP A 29 -102.35 -8.78 -135.62
N TRP A 30 -102.72 -7.64 -136.23
CA TRP A 30 -103.12 -6.43 -135.47
C TRP A 30 -104.27 -6.67 -134.47
N LEU A 31 -105.20 -7.59 -134.77
CA LEU A 31 -106.25 -7.99 -133.82
C LEU A 31 -105.77 -8.97 -132.72
N LYS A 32 -104.72 -9.75 -132.97
CA LYS A 32 -104.06 -10.58 -131.93
C LYS A 32 -103.12 -9.75 -131.05
N LEU A 33 -102.55 -8.67 -131.60
CA LEU A 33 -101.59 -7.81 -130.91
C LEU A 33 -102.21 -7.15 -129.68
N ALA A 34 -103.50 -6.79 -129.72
CA ALA A 34 -104.25 -6.32 -128.56
C ALA A 34 -104.31 -7.36 -127.41
N SER A 35 -104.43 -8.65 -127.73
CA SER A 35 -104.43 -9.73 -126.73
C SER A 35 -103.03 -10.01 -126.18
N ASN A 36 -102.02 -10.06 -127.06
CA ASN A 36 -100.63 -10.31 -126.68
C ASN A 36 -99.96 -9.13 -125.95
N LEU A 37 -100.53 -7.93 -125.94
CA LEU A 37 -99.99 -6.78 -125.20
C LEU A 37 -100.31 -6.87 -123.69
N ALA A 38 -101.46 -7.42 -123.31
CA ALA A 38 -101.94 -7.40 -121.92
C ALA A 38 -101.16 -8.34 -120.99
N ILE A 39 -100.84 -9.56 -121.45
CA ILE A 39 -100.24 -10.61 -120.62
C ILE A 39 -98.79 -10.26 -120.19
N PRO A 40 -97.89 -9.79 -121.07
CA PRO A 40 -96.53 -9.39 -120.67
C PRO A 40 -96.52 -8.19 -119.71
N LEU A 41 -97.46 -7.25 -119.87
CA LEU A 41 -97.57 -6.06 -119.01
C LEU A 41 -97.88 -6.43 -117.55
N ILE A 42 -98.83 -7.35 -117.32
CA ILE A 42 -99.19 -7.80 -115.97
C ILE A 42 -98.01 -8.51 -115.29
N ILE A 43 -97.27 -9.34 -116.02
CA ILE A 43 -96.08 -10.05 -115.51
C ILE A 43 -94.93 -9.07 -115.21
N GLY A 44 -94.74 -8.05 -116.06
CA GLY A 44 -93.76 -6.98 -115.86
C GLY A 44 -94.01 -6.14 -114.60
N VAL A 45 -95.26 -5.76 -114.33
CA VAL A 45 -95.60 -5.02 -113.09
C VAL A 45 -95.35 -5.86 -111.84
N PHE A 46 -95.72 -7.15 -111.86
CA PHE A 46 -95.52 -8.04 -110.70
C PHE A 46 -94.04 -8.28 -110.37
N THR A 47 -93.17 -8.41 -111.38
CA THR A 47 -91.72 -8.61 -111.17
C THR A 47 -91.02 -7.38 -110.60
N ILE A 48 -91.44 -6.17 -111.01
CA ILE A 48 -90.95 -4.91 -110.42
C ILE A 48 -91.38 -4.80 -108.95
N PHE A 49 -92.64 -5.13 -108.64
CA PHE A 49 -93.18 -5.00 -107.28
C PHE A 49 -92.46 -5.91 -106.25
N ILE A 50 -92.13 -7.15 -106.65
CA ILE A 50 -91.38 -8.10 -105.79
C ILE A 50 -89.97 -7.57 -105.50
N SER A 51 -89.28 -7.03 -106.51
CA SER A 51 -87.91 -6.50 -106.36
C SER A 51 -87.85 -5.31 -105.39
N ILE A 52 -88.83 -4.40 -105.45
CA ILE A 52 -88.89 -3.21 -104.58
C ILE A 52 -89.13 -3.61 -103.11
N ASN A 53 -90.02 -4.57 -102.86
CA ASN A 53 -90.40 -4.93 -101.48
C ASN A 53 -89.27 -5.70 -100.74
N GLN A 54 -88.35 -6.33 -101.46
CA GLN A 54 -87.15 -6.96 -100.88
C GLN A 54 -86.05 -5.96 -100.49
N GLN A 55 -85.94 -4.80 -101.15
CA GLN A 55 -84.92 -3.80 -100.80
C GLN A 55 -85.27 -3.07 -99.49
N ASN A 56 -86.54 -2.71 -99.32
CA ASN A 56 -87.00 -1.88 -98.20
C ASN A 56 -86.84 -2.59 -96.84
N THR A 57 -87.09 -3.91 -96.78
CA THR A 57 -86.93 -4.71 -95.55
C THR A 57 -85.47 -4.89 -95.13
N VAL A 58 -84.52 -4.91 -96.08
CA VAL A 58 -83.08 -5.00 -95.80
C VAL A 58 -82.52 -3.67 -95.28
N GLN A 59 -83.03 -2.53 -95.74
CA GLN A 59 -82.61 -1.21 -95.22
C GLN A 59 -83.11 -0.97 -93.79
N ILE A 60 -84.39 -1.23 -93.51
CA ILE A 60 -84.99 -1.00 -92.18
C ILE A 60 -84.28 -1.81 -91.07
N ASN A 61 -83.82 -3.02 -91.37
CA ASN A 61 -83.03 -3.81 -90.41
C ASN A 61 -81.61 -3.24 -90.23
N ARG A 62 -80.92 -2.86 -91.31
CA ARG A 62 -79.60 -2.21 -91.23
C ARG A 62 -79.62 -0.94 -90.40
N ASP A 63 -80.63 -0.09 -90.56
CA ASP A 63 -80.70 1.17 -89.82
C ASP A 63 -80.96 0.95 -88.32
N LYS A 64 -81.68 -0.13 -87.94
CA LYS A 64 -81.83 -0.55 -86.53
C LYS A 64 -80.52 -1.10 -85.96
N ASP A 65 -79.83 -1.97 -86.68
CA ASP A 65 -78.54 -2.55 -86.25
C ASP A 65 -77.48 -1.44 -86.08
N VAL A 66 -77.46 -0.46 -86.99
CA VAL A 66 -76.59 0.73 -86.90
C VAL A 66 -76.95 1.62 -85.73
N ALA A 67 -78.25 1.81 -85.43
CA ALA A 67 -78.70 2.59 -84.27
C ALA A 67 -78.28 1.93 -82.94
N GLN A 68 -78.54 0.62 -82.77
CA GLN A 68 -78.09 -0.09 -81.56
C GLN A 68 -76.57 -0.12 -81.44
N ALA A 69 -75.83 -0.31 -82.53
CA ALA A 69 -74.36 -0.25 -82.52
C ALA A 69 -73.83 1.15 -82.17
N ALA A 70 -74.54 2.23 -82.52
CA ALA A 70 -74.17 3.59 -82.12
C ALA A 70 -74.49 3.88 -80.64
N GLU A 71 -75.59 3.36 -80.12
CA GLU A 71 -76.00 3.52 -78.71
C GLU A 71 -75.12 2.71 -77.75
N LEU A 72 -74.75 1.48 -78.12
CA LEU A 72 -73.75 0.68 -77.40
C LEU A 72 -72.41 1.40 -77.32
N ARG A 73 -71.91 1.92 -78.46
CA ARG A 73 -70.65 2.69 -78.49
C ARG A 73 -70.69 3.92 -77.59
N ARG A 74 -71.82 4.63 -77.49
CA ARG A 74 -71.97 5.77 -76.57
C ARG A 74 -71.86 5.33 -75.11
N ASN A 75 -72.65 4.34 -74.70
CA ASN A 75 -72.61 3.78 -73.34
C ASN A 75 -71.21 3.27 -72.96
N ASP A 76 -70.51 2.61 -73.88
CA ASP A 76 -69.14 2.15 -73.65
C ASP A 76 -68.14 3.31 -73.56
N THR A 77 -68.29 4.37 -74.37
CA THR A 77 -67.44 5.57 -74.22
C THR A 77 -67.70 6.33 -72.92
N GLU A 78 -68.94 6.42 -72.45
CA GLU A 78 -69.28 7.08 -71.17
C GLU A 78 -68.76 6.27 -69.98
N ARG A 79 -68.92 4.95 -69.99
CA ARG A 79 -68.31 4.04 -69.00
C ARG A 79 -66.78 4.16 -68.98
N ALA A 80 -66.14 4.15 -70.15
CA ALA A 80 -64.69 4.28 -70.26
C ALA A 80 -64.18 5.68 -69.86
N GLN A 81 -64.98 6.73 -70.01
CA GLN A 81 -64.66 8.06 -69.47
C GLN A 81 -64.79 8.08 -67.95
N LYS A 82 -65.89 7.55 -67.38
CA LYS A 82 -66.13 7.52 -65.93
C LYS A 82 -65.07 6.71 -65.19
N GLN A 83 -64.71 5.53 -65.69
CA GLN A 83 -63.59 4.74 -65.15
C GLN A 83 -62.27 5.51 -65.19
N ARG A 84 -61.97 6.22 -66.29
CA ARG A 84 -60.77 7.08 -66.40
C ARG A 84 -60.82 8.33 -65.52
N GLU A 85 -61.92 8.64 -64.85
CA GLU A 85 -61.99 9.71 -63.86
C GLU A 85 -61.87 9.13 -62.44
N GLU A 86 -62.53 8.01 -62.16
CA GLU A 86 -62.36 7.21 -60.95
C GLU A 86 -60.89 6.77 -60.77
N ASP A 87 -60.24 6.24 -61.81
CA ASP A 87 -58.81 5.89 -61.82
C ASP A 87 -57.90 7.09 -61.53
N LYS A 88 -58.23 8.28 -62.05
CA LYS A 88 -57.46 9.52 -61.81
C LYS A 88 -57.64 10.02 -60.38
N GLU A 89 -58.82 9.83 -59.80
CA GLU A 89 -59.13 10.23 -58.43
C GLU A 89 -58.45 9.29 -57.43
N ILE A 90 -58.52 7.98 -57.64
CA ILE A 90 -57.77 6.97 -56.88
C ILE A 90 -56.25 7.25 -56.97
N ALA A 91 -55.72 7.48 -58.18
CA ALA A 91 -54.31 7.81 -58.37
C ALA A 91 -53.90 9.20 -57.84
N ARG A 92 -54.85 10.10 -57.53
CA ARG A 92 -54.60 11.34 -56.79
C ARG A 92 -54.56 11.08 -55.29
N LEU A 93 -55.55 10.37 -54.76
CA LEU A 93 -55.66 10.02 -53.34
C LEU A 93 -54.41 9.24 -52.87
N GLN A 94 -54.02 8.19 -53.59
CA GLN A 94 -52.78 7.44 -53.31
C GLN A 94 -51.55 8.36 -53.27
N ARG A 95 -51.40 9.27 -54.25
CA ARG A 95 -50.28 10.24 -54.28
C ARG A 95 -50.33 11.29 -53.17
N GLU A 96 -51.47 11.48 -52.50
CA GLU A 96 -51.56 12.34 -51.32
C GLU A 96 -51.31 11.56 -50.02
N GLU A 97 -51.73 10.30 -49.96
CA GLU A 97 -51.38 9.39 -48.87
C GLU A 97 -49.88 9.07 -48.84
N ASP A 98 -49.28 8.73 -49.99
CA ASP A 98 -47.83 8.55 -50.18
C ASP A 98 -47.04 9.78 -49.69
N LYS A 99 -47.53 10.99 -50.01
CA LYS A 99 -46.91 12.24 -49.57
C LYS A 99 -47.03 12.44 -48.07
N LYS A 100 -48.21 12.21 -47.49
CA LYS A 100 -48.44 12.31 -46.03
C LYS A 100 -47.57 11.31 -45.28
N PHE A 101 -47.48 10.08 -45.77
CA PHE A 101 -46.63 9.03 -45.20
C PHE A 101 -45.14 9.40 -45.29
N ALA A 102 -44.67 9.85 -46.46
CA ALA A 102 -43.29 10.30 -46.65
C ALA A 102 -42.95 11.61 -45.89
N GLN A 103 -43.95 12.42 -45.52
CA GLN A 103 -43.77 13.56 -44.61
C GLN A 103 -43.67 13.09 -43.15
N LEU A 104 -44.61 12.28 -42.68
CA LEU A 104 -44.61 11.70 -41.32
C LEU A 104 -43.29 10.97 -41.03
N GLN A 105 -42.85 10.09 -41.93
CA GLN A 105 -41.59 9.35 -41.77
C GLN A 105 -40.38 10.29 -41.63
N ARG A 106 -40.32 11.39 -42.42
CA ARG A 106 -39.26 12.39 -42.32
C ARG A 106 -39.33 13.23 -41.03
N GLU A 107 -40.53 13.42 -40.48
CA GLU A 107 -40.71 14.11 -39.19
C GLU A 107 -40.32 13.21 -38.02
N GLU A 108 -40.61 11.90 -38.08
CA GLU A 108 -40.12 10.90 -37.13
C GLU A 108 -38.60 10.74 -37.20
N ASP A 109 -38.01 10.57 -38.39
CA ASP A 109 -36.55 10.53 -38.60
C ASP A 109 -35.86 11.77 -38.01
N GLN A 110 -36.42 12.96 -38.26
CA GLN A 110 -35.91 14.21 -37.69
C GLN A 110 -36.07 14.26 -36.16
N ARG A 111 -37.17 13.75 -35.61
CA ARG A 111 -37.43 13.72 -34.17
C ARG A 111 -36.47 12.77 -33.46
N MET A 112 -36.28 11.57 -34.00
CA MET A 112 -35.30 10.59 -33.51
C MET A 112 -33.87 11.16 -33.57
N SER A 113 -33.49 11.77 -34.70
CA SER A 113 -32.16 12.40 -34.85
C SER A 113 -31.94 13.60 -33.92
N ARG A 114 -33.00 14.31 -33.51
CA ARG A 114 -32.91 15.37 -32.47
C ARG A 114 -32.74 14.76 -31.09
N LEU A 115 -33.58 13.80 -30.71
CA LEU A 115 -33.52 13.12 -29.41
C LEU A 115 -32.14 12.49 -29.17
N GLN A 116 -31.62 11.72 -30.14
CA GLN A 116 -30.31 11.09 -30.02
C GLN A 116 -29.17 12.12 -29.86
N ARG A 117 -29.25 13.27 -30.55
CA ARG A 117 -28.29 14.37 -30.38
C ARG A 117 -28.41 15.11 -29.04
N GLU A 118 -29.55 15.03 -28.37
CA GLU A 118 -29.74 15.60 -27.03
C GLU A 118 -29.25 14.62 -25.95
N GLU A 119 -29.50 13.33 -26.13
CA GLU A 119 -28.94 12.23 -25.32
C GLU A 119 -27.39 12.19 -25.41
N ASP A 120 -26.81 12.22 -26.61
CA ASP A 120 -25.36 12.34 -26.83
C ASP A 120 -24.75 13.55 -26.09
N ARG A 121 -25.47 14.67 -26.06
CA ARG A 121 -25.05 15.91 -25.37
C ARG A 121 -25.17 15.81 -23.86
N GLU A 122 -26.15 15.08 -23.35
CA GLU A 122 -26.34 14.85 -21.91
C GLU A 122 -25.28 13.90 -21.37
N ILE A 123 -25.05 12.77 -22.06
CA ILE A 123 -23.94 11.84 -21.76
C ILE A 123 -22.60 12.58 -21.79
N ALA A 124 -22.32 13.36 -22.84
CA ALA A 124 -21.08 14.14 -22.94
C ALA A 124 -20.96 15.32 -21.95
N ARG A 125 -22.06 15.74 -21.29
CA ARG A 125 -22.02 16.69 -20.16
C ARG A 125 -21.75 15.97 -18.86
N GLN A 126 -22.43 14.85 -18.61
CA GLN A 126 -22.29 14.06 -17.39
C GLN A 126 -20.88 13.49 -17.27
N GLN A 127 -20.35 12.85 -18.32
CA GLN A 127 -18.97 12.35 -18.34
C GLN A 127 -17.93 13.45 -18.01
N ARG A 128 -18.13 14.69 -18.50
CA ARG A 128 -17.27 15.84 -18.17
C ARG A 128 -17.43 16.37 -16.74
N ALA A 129 -18.57 16.13 -16.10
CA ALA A 129 -18.76 16.41 -14.68
C ALA A 129 -18.04 15.35 -13.84
N ASP A 130 -18.23 14.08 -14.18
CA ASP A 130 -17.62 12.93 -13.52
C ASP A 130 -16.08 12.97 -13.63
N ASP A 131 -15.53 13.22 -14.82
CA ASP A 131 -14.08 13.43 -15.05
C ASP A 131 -13.52 14.56 -14.18
N LYS A 132 -14.29 15.64 -14.02
CA LYS A 132 -13.90 16.83 -13.23
C LYS A 132 -13.99 16.57 -11.73
N GLU A 133 -14.90 15.70 -11.28
CA GLU A 133 -15.00 15.26 -9.89
C GLU A 133 -13.90 14.26 -9.54
N ASN A 134 -13.67 13.24 -10.38
CA ASN A 134 -12.55 12.31 -10.28
C ASN A 134 -11.21 13.06 -10.23
N ALA A 135 -10.99 14.04 -11.11
CA ALA A 135 -9.79 14.88 -11.12
C ALA A 135 -9.66 15.83 -9.90
N ARG A 136 -10.73 16.06 -9.13
CA ARG A 136 -10.68 16.76 -7.83
C ARG A 136 -10.35 15.78 -6.70
N LEU A 137 -11.05 14.66 -6.62
CA LEU A 137 -10.85 13.61 -5.61
C LEU A 137 -9.42 13.08 -5.66
N GLN A 138 -8.87 12.81 -6.86
CA GLN A 138 -7.48 12.38 -7.00
C GLN A 138 -6.50 13.41 -6.42
N ARG A 139 -6.68 14.70 -6.71
CA ARG A 139 -5.82 15.77 -6.15
C ARG A 139 -5.93 15.88 -4.64
N GLU A 140 -7.10 15.65 -4.06
CA GLU A 140 -7.27 15.65 -2.61
C GLU A 140 -6.57 14.45 -1.96
N VAL A 141 -6.67 13.27 -2.56
CA VAL A 141 -5.92 12.07 -2.16
C VAL A 141 -4.41 12.30 -2.27
N ASP A 142 -3.92 12.84 -3.39
CA ASP A 142 -2.50 13.16 -3.60
C ASP A 142 -1.99 14.17 -2.56
N LEU A 143 -2.76 15.23 -2.29
CA LEU A 143 -2.45 16.24 -1.27
C LEU A 143 -2.45 15.65 0.15
N LYS A 144 -3.33 14.70 0.45
CA LYS A 144 -3.35 13.99 1.73
C LYS A 144 -2.11 13.11 1.89
N ILE A 145 -1.82 12.26 0.90
CA ILE A 145 -0.61 11.42 0.87
C ILE A 145 0.66 12.28 1.01
N ALA A 146 0.71 13.45 0.36
CA ALA A 146 1.82 14.39 0.46
C ALA A 146 1.87 15.21 1.76
N ARG A 147 0.84 15.15 2.63
CA ARG A 147 0.92 15.62 4.03
C ARG A 147 1.38 14.49 4.93
N ASP A 148 0.72 13.34 4.84
CA ASP A 148 0.95 12.17 5.69
C ASP A 148 2.42 11.69 5.58
N LYS A 149 3.00 11.68 4.37
CA LYS A 149 4.43 11.42 4.15
C LYS A 149 5.36 12.39 4.88
N ARG A 150 5.10 13.70 4.81
CA ARG A 150 5.93 14.72 5.48
C ARG A 150 5.82 14.64 7.00
N ILE A 151 4.67 14.24 7.54
CA ILE A 151 4.50 13.97 8.96
C ILE A 151 5.35 12.74 9.36
N GLN A 152 5.30 11.66 8.57
CA GLN A 152 6.11 10.46 8.80
C GLN A 152 7.63 10.75 8.70
N GLU A 153 8.07 11.52 7.70
CA GLU A 153 9.46 11.97 7.54
C GLU A 153 9.92 12.81 8.74
N TYR A 154 9.09 13.75 9.21
CA TYR A 154 9.36 14.57 10.40
C TYR A 154 9.45 13.71 11.67
N GLU A 155 8.46 12.85 11.92
CA GLU A 155 8.45 11.92 13.06
C GLU A 155 9.67 10.99 13.06
N LEU A 156 10.08 10.49 11.89
CA LEU A 156 11.25 9.62 11.76
C LEU A 156 12.54 10.39 12.06
N THR A 157 12.67 11.62 11.52
CA THR A 157 13.80 12.52 11.83
C THR A 157 13.88 12.85 13.33
N GLU A 158 12.74 13.07 14.00
CA GLU A 158 12.68 13.34 15.44
C GLU A 158 13.04 12.10 16.27
N LYS A 159 12.62 10.90 15.84
CA LYS A 159 13.01 9.62 16.45
C LYS A 159 14.51 9.32 16.27
N GLU A 160 15.08 9.58 15.10
CA GLU A 160 16.53 9.45 14.86
C GLU A 160 17.34 10.44 15.69
N HIS A 161 16.92 11.71 15.74
CA HIS A 161 17.58 12.75 16.52
C HIS A 161 17.55 12.48 18.03
N SER A 162 16.40 12.06 18.57
CA SER A 162 16.27 11.69 19.99
C SER A 162 17.03 10.40 20.34
N LEU A 163 17.06 9.41 19.44
CA LEU A 163 17.89 8.21 19.58
C LEU A 163 19.39 8.57 19.60
N TYR A 164 19.85 9.44 18.70
CA TYR A 164 21.23 9.92 18.68
C TYR A 164 21.60 10.70 19.95
N GLN A 165 20.71 11.57 20.45
CA GLN A 165 20.92 12.26 21.72
C GLN A 165 21.02 11.27 22.90
N SER A 166 20.16 10.27 22.94
CA SER A 166 20.17 9.22 23.97
C SER A 166 21.46 8.38 23.94
N GLN A 167 21.88 7.94 22.76
CA GLN A 167 23.16 7.24 22.56
C GLN A 167 24.33 8.10 23.04
N ARG A 168 24.41 9.36 22.62
CA ARG A 168 25.48 10.28 23.01
C ARG A 168 25.51 10.57 24.52
N ALA A 169 24.35 10.63 25.18
CA ALA A 169 24.28 10.76 26.63
C ALA A 169 24.84 9.51 27.34
N HIS A 170 24.48 8.32 26.85
CA HIS A 170 24.95 7.04 27.39
C HIS A 170 26.45 6.82 27.14
N GLU A 171 26.99 7.20 25.98
CA GLU A 171 28.44 7.22 25.71
C GLU A 171 29.21 8.11 26.70
N VAL A 172 28.68 9.29 27.00
CA VAL A 172 29.27 10.22 27.99
C VAL A 172 29.20 9.63 29.40
N GLU A 173 28.10 8.97 29.76
CA GLU A 173 27.96 8.27 31.04
C GLU A 173 29.00 7.14 31.17
N ILE A 174 29.10 6.26 30.16
CA ILE A 174 30.09 5.18 30.09
C ILE A 174 31.52 5.74 30.18
N ALA A 175 31.82 6.85 29.51
CA ALA A 175 33.12 7.51 29.58
C ALA A 175 33.43 8.03 31.00
N GLN A 176 32.45 8.61 31.70
CA GLN A 176 32.59 9.06 33.09
C GLN A 176 32.76 7.89 34.06
N GLN A 177 31.95 6.84 33.95
CA GLN A 177 32.07 5.63 34.76
C GLN A 177 33.45 4.98 34.57
N ASN A 178 33.91 4.82 33.33
CA ASN A 178 35.24 4.30 33.01
C ASN A 178 36.37 5.18 33.55
N TYR A 179 36.24 6.51 33.48
CA TYR A 179 37.22 7.44 34.06
C TYR A 179 37.34 7.26 35.58
N MET A 180 36.20 7.20 36.29
CA MET A 180 36.17 6.99 37.74
C MET A 180 36.71 5.62 38.15
N ALA A 181 36.35 4.55 37.42
CA ALA A 181 36.90 3.21 37.65
C ALA A 181 38.43 3.17 37.46
N ASN A 182 38.96 3.84 36.43
CA ASN A 182 40.40 3.95 36.21
C ASN A 182 41.13 4.75 37.30
N LEU A 183 40.51 5.80 37.87
CA LEU A 183 41.06 6.51 39.02
C LEU A 183 41.16 5.60 40.27
N ILE A 184 40.09 4.86 40.57
CA ILE A 184 40.05 3.91 41.70
C ILE A 184 41.13 2.83 41.51
N LEU A 185 41.17 2.17 40.36
CA LEU A 185 42.18 1.15 40.03
C LEU A 185 43.62 1.69 40.09
N LYS A 186 43.85 2.95 39.73
CA LYS A 186 45.17 3.60 39.82
C LYS A 186 45.59 3.85 41.27
N ASP A 187 44.66 4.26 42.14
CA ASP A 187 44.93 4.43 43.56
C ASP A 187 45.09 3.10 44.30
N ASP A 188 44.30 2.08 43.98
CA ASP A 188 44.49 0.72 44.49
C ASP A 188 45.85 0.15 44.08
N ARG A 189 46.25 0.26 42.80
CA ARG A 189 47.60 -0.12 42.35
C ARG A 189 48.69 0.68 43.07
N ARG A 190 48.45 1.95 43.43
CA ARG A 190 49.40 2.76 44.21
C ARG A 190 49.53 2.22 45.64
N LYS A 191 48.42 1.90 46.30
CA LYS A 191 48.38 1.32 47.66
C LYS A 191 48.99 -0.08 47.69
N GLU A 192 48.75 -0.90 46.67
CA GLU A 192 49.38 -2.21 46.50
C GLU A 192 50.90 -2.10 46.38
N ASN A 193 51.38 -1.18 45.53
CA ASN A 193 52.82 -0.91 45.40
C ASN A 193 53.45 -0.38 46.70
N ILE A 194 52.70 0.36 47.55
CA ILE A 194 53.18 0.78 48.88
C ILE A 194 53.32 -0.42 49.81
N LEU A 195 52.31 -1.31 49.85
CA LEU A 195 52.33 -2.54 50.66
C LEU A 195 53.49 -3.45 50.25
N ILE A 196 53.59 -3.82 48.96
CA ILE A 196 54.63 -4.71 48.44
C ILE A 196 56.04 -4.14 48.66
N ASN A 197 56.24 -2.83 48.45
CA ASN A 197 57.55 -2.22 48.72
C ASN A 197 57.86 -2.16 50.22
N TYR A 198 56.89 -1.93 51.09
CA TYR A 198 57.09 -2.03 52.53
C TYR A 198 57.46 -3.46 52.95
N GLN A 199 56.70 -4.48 52.53
CA GLN A 199 56.96 -5.89 52.84
C GLN A 199 58.35 -6.32 52.34
N ARG A 200 58.72 -5.93 51.12
CA ARG A 200 60.06 -6.18 50.54
C ARG A 200 61.19 -5.50 51.33
N GLN A 201 60.96 -4.29 51.84
CA GLN A 201 61.94 -3.59 52.69
C GLN A 201 62.06 -4.25 54.06
N LEU A 202 60.93 -4.61 54.68
CA LEU A 202 60.90 -5.31 55.97
C LEU A 202 61.64 -6.66 55.87
N ALA A 203 61.32 -7.49 54.87
CA ALA A 203 61.99 -8.77 54.64
C ALA A 203 63.51 -8.59 54.44
N LYS A 204 63.96 -7.58 53.69
CA LYS A 204 65.40 -7.28 53.57
C LYS A 204 66.05 -6.91 54.89
N LEU A 205 65.37 -6.15 55.76
CA LEU A 205 65.90 -5.76 57.07
C LEU A 205 65.96 -6.98 58.02
N LEU A 206 64.92 -7.80 58.07
CA LEU A 206 64.88 -9.03 58.89
C LEU A 206 65.92 -10.07 58.43
N LEU A 207 66.18 -10.19 57.13
CA LEU A 207 67.23 -11.07 56.59
C LEU A 207 68.65 -10.53 56.85
N HIS A 208 68.85 -9.21 56.85
CA HIS A 208 70.18 -8.61 57.00
C HIS A 208 70.63 -8.51 58.47
N TYR A 209 69.70 -8.22 59.39
CA TYR A 209 69.99 -8.10 60.83
C TYR A 209 69.56 -9.33 61.64
N GLY A 210 68.91 -10.32 61.02
CA GLY A 210 68.30 -11.47 61.69
C GLY A 210 67.00 -11.13 62.42
N PHE A 211 66.27 -12.16 62.85
CA PHE A 211 65.12 -12.00 63.76
C PHE A 211 65.55 -11.47 65.14
N GLN A 212 66.77 -11.77 65.55
CA GLN A 212 67.46 -11.11 66.67
C GLN A 212 67.96 -9.72 66.25
N LEU A 213 67.03 -8.84 65.87
CA LEU A 213 67.28 -7.41 65.76
C LEU A 213 67.89 -6.95 67.08
N ASN A 214 69.17 -6.58 67.05
CA ASN A 214 69.88 -6.17 68.26
C ASN A 214 69.40 -4.76 68.64
N ILE A 215 68.31 -4.71 69.41
CA ILE A 215 67.48 -3.55 69.74
C ILE A 215 68.21 -2.45 70.53
N SER A 216 69.47 -2.71 70.92
CA SER A 216 70.45 -1.68 71.28
C SER A 216 70.66 -0.61 70.18
N GLN A 217 70.43 -0.92 68.90
CA GLN A 217 70.50 0.04 67.79
C GLN A 217 69.20 0.85 67.63
N SER A 218 69.06 1.91 68.43
CA SER A 218 67.92 2.85 68.42
C SER A 218 67.56 3.39 67.03
N THR A 219 68.54 3.67 66.17
CA THR A 219 68.34 4.20 64.81
C THR A 219 67.56 3.24 63.90
N LEU A 220 67.87 1.93 63.94
CA LEU A 220 67.20 0.93 63.10
C LEU A 220 65.73 0.77 63.52
N LEU A 221 65.49 0.71 64.83
CA LEU A 221 64.17 0.64 65.43
C LEU A 221 63.32 1.88 65.10
N PHE A 222 63.92 3.08 65.16
CA PHE A 222 63.28 4.34 64.75
C PHE A 222 62.90 4.34 63.25
N VAL A 223 63.80 3.91 62.36
CA VAL A 223 63.52 3.84 60.92
C VAL A 223 62.42 2.82 60.62
N LEU A 224 62.42 1.65 61.29
CA LEU A 224 61.35 0.66 61.16
C LEU A 224 59.99 1.23 61.58
N ARG A 225 59.89 1.88 62.75
CA ARG A 225 58.64 2.56 63.16
C ARG A 225 58.18 3.61 62.18
N MET A 226 59.08 4.48 61.74
CA MET A 226 58.73 5.56 60.82
C MET A 226 58.19 5.02 59.49
N ARG A 227 58.75 3.92 58.97
CA ARG A 227 58.22 3.23 57.78
C ARG A 227 56.90 2.51 58.05
N THR A 228 56.78 1.80 59.17
CA THR A 228 55.54 1.11 59.60
C THR A 228 54.38 2.10 59.69
N ARG A 229 54.59 3.20 60.43
CA ARG A 229 53.63 4.29 60.63
C ARG A 229 53.27 5.00 59.33
N ALA A 230 54.22 5.18 58.40
CA ALA A 230 53.95 5.72 57.07
C ALA A 230 53.10 4.76 56.22
N ALA A 231 53.38 3.45 56.24
CA ALA A 231 52.60 2.45 55.52
C ALA A 231 51.15 2.41 56.03
N PHE A 232 50.93 2.26 57.35
CA PHE A 232 49.58 2.26 57.94
C PHE A 232 48.76 3.51 57.57
N ARG A 233 49.39 4.70 57.56
CA ARG A 233 48.74 5.96 57.16
C ARG A 233 48.31 6.02 55.68
N LEU A 234 49.09 5.41 54.78
CA LEU A 234 48.88 5.50 53.33
C LEU A 234 48.00 4.35 52.77
N LEU A 235 47.91 3.23 53.47
CA LEU A 235 47.10 2.07 53.08
C LEU A 235 45.62 2.24 53.46
N ASN A 236 44.74 1.58 52.70
CA ASN A 236 43.33 1.41 53.03
C ASN A 236 43.12 0.25 54.03
N PRO A 237 41.99 0.19 54.78
CA PRO A 237 41.74 -0.81 55.83
C PRO A 237 42.15 -2.24 55.48
N VAL A 238 41.68 -2.78 54.36
CA VAL A 238 42.01 -4.13 53.87
C VAL A 238 43.52 -4.38 53.82
N ARG A 239 44.31 -3.45 53.25
CA ARG A 239 45.78 -3.58 53.17
C ARG A 239 46.48 -3.32 54.49
N ARG A 240 45.84 -2.61 55.44
CA ARG A 240 46.34 -2.52 56.82
C ARG A 240 46.17 -3.85 57.56
N SER A 241 45.08 -4.60 57.34
CA SER A 241 44.92 -5.98 57.84
C SER A 241 46.01 -6.89 57.27
N VAL A 242 46.23 -6.89 55.95
CA VAL A 242 47.31 -7.68 55.31
C VAL A 242 48.69 -7.29 55.86
N LEU A 243 48.97 -6.00 56.04
CA LEU A 243 50.19 -5.53 56.72
C LEU A 243 50.28 -6.07 58.15
N MET A 244 49.19 -6.04 58.92
CA MET A 244 49.16 -6.51 60.31
C MET A 244 49.42 -8.00 60.44
N HIS A 245 48.78 -8.82 59.60
CA HIS A 245 49.08 -10.25 59.52
C HIS A 245 50.53 -10.51 59.06
N THR A 246 51.09 -9.68 58.17
CA THR A 246 52.52 -9.78 57.79
C THR A 246 53.45 -9.51 58.98
N LEU A 247 53.16 -8.51 59.81
CA LEU A 247 53.95 -8.22 61.02
C LEU A 247 53.85 -9.37 62.04
N ARG A 248 52.66 -9.99 62.19
CA ARG A 248 52.43 -11.18 63.02
C ARG A 248 53.23 -12.38 62.51
N GLN A 249 53.13 -12.70 61.21
CA GLN A 249 53.88 -13.79 60.58
C GLN A 249 55.40 -13.57 60.61
N GLY A 250 55.86 -12.32 60.59
CA GLY A 250 57.26 -11.95 60.80
C GLY A 250 57.76 -12.06 62.24
N GLY A 251 56.92 -12.51 63.19
CA GLY A 251 57.28 -12.69 64.61
C GLY A 251 57.48 -11.38 65.38
N LEU A 252 56.97 -10.25 64.89
CA LEU A 252 57.27 -8.91 65.41
C LEU A 252 56.39 -8.47 66.60
N PHE A 253 55.71 -9.42 67.22
CA PHE A 253 54.78 -9.25 68.35
C PHE A 253 55.21 -10.22 69.48
N ASN A 254 56.36 -9.92 70.09
CA ASN A 254 56.99 -10.67 71.18
C ASN A 254 57.60 -9.71 72.22
N GLU A 255 58.09 -10.21 73.36
CA GLU A 255 58.66 -9.43 74.48
C GLU A 255 59.59 -8.29 74.07
N LEU A 256 60.45 -8.52 73.06
CA LEU A 256 61.44 -7.56 72.58
C LEU A 256 60.79 -6.26 72.04
N TRP A 257 59.48 -6.26 71.79
CA TRP A 257 58.70 -5.19 71.18
C TRP A 257 57.71 -4.50 72.15
N LYS A 258 57.73 -4.78 73.46
CA LYS A 258 56.79 -4.18 74.43
C LYS A 258 57.01 -2.67 74.66
N ALA A 259 55.94 -1.93 74.98
CA ALA A 259 55.92 -0.50 75.31
C ALA A 259 56.65 0.39 74.27
N GLU A 260 57.60 1.23 74.71
CA GLU A 260 58.41 2.10 73.84
C GLU A 260 59.29 1.35 72.81
N LYS A 261 59.19 0.00 72.72
CA LYS A 261 59.78 -0.80 71.63
C LYS A 261 58.79 -1.08 70.48
N SER A 262 57.48 -0.98 70.67
CA SER A 262 56.44 -1.41 69.70
C SER A 262 56.54 -0.76 68.32
N LEU A 263 56.33 -1.55 67.25
CA LEU A 263 56.19 -1.04 65.88
C LEU A 263 54.87 -0.31 65.63
N LEU A 264 53.87 -0.52 66.50
CA LEU A 264 52.50 -0.04 66.35
C LEU A 264 52.25 1.31 67.03
N TYR A 265 53.27 1.87 67.70
CA TYR A 265 53.21 3.16 68.37
C TYR A 265 52.77 4.29 67.42
N ARG A 266 51.64 4.95 67.75
CA ARG A 266 51.06 6.08 66.99
C ARG A 266 50.71 5.80 65.52
N ILE A 267 50.34 4.57 65.16
CA ILE A 267 49.85 4.22 63.81
C ILE A 267 48.40 4.66 63.56
N ASN A 268 47.94 4.57 62.31
CA ASN A 268 46.52 4.52 61.98
C ASN A 268 46.17 3.09 61.55
N ALA A 269 45.51 2.36 62.44
CA ALA A 269 45.01 1.01 62.26
C ALA A 269 43.46 1.01 62.21
N SER A 270 42.83 2.11 61.79
CA SER A 270 41.38 2.16 61.64
C SER A 270 40.92 1.16 60.56
N GLY A 271 39.84 0.42 60.84
CA GLY A 271 39.33 -0.66 60.00
C GLY A 271 40.24 -1.89 59.87
N VAL A 272 41.25 -2.05 60.73
CA VAL A 272 42.09 -3.27 60.72
C VAL A 272 41.33 -4.46 61.28
N GLN A 273 41.35 -5.56 60.54
CA GLN A 273 40.99 -6.88 61.05
C GLN A 273 42.24 -7.52 61.65
N PHE A 274 42.18 -7.84 62.93
CA PHE A 274 43.29 -8.47 63.67
C PHE A 274 43.22 -9.99 63.53
N GLY A 275 42.04 -10.58 63.70
CA GLY A 275 41.81 -12.01 63.62
C GLY A 275 41.31 -12.49 62.26
N LEU A 276 40.38 -13.44 62.28
CA LEU A 276 39.79 -14.02 61.07
C LEU A 276 38.64 -13.14 60.53
N PRO A 277 38.36 -13.15 59.21
CA PRO A 277 37.18 -12.51 58.66
C PRO A 277 35.89 -13.11 59.24
N THR A 278 34.92 -12.26 59.54
CA THR A 278 33.62 -12.58 60.14
C THR A 278 32.78 -13.62 59.41
N ASP A 279 33.08 -13.84 58.14
CA ASP A 279 32.27 -14.65 57.22
C ASP A 279 32.62 -16.15 57.29
N TYR A 280 33.68 -16.51 58.04
CA TYR A 280 34.08 -17.89 58.28
C TYR A 280 33.37 -18.46 59.52
N SER A 281 32.60 -19.53 59.33
CA SER A 281 31.97 -20.26 60.43
C SER A 281 33.01 -20.93 61.33
N PHE A 282 32.81 -20.83 62.65
CA PHE A 282 33.77 -21.21 63.67
C PHE A 282 34.23 -22.67 63.60
N SER A 283 35.55 -22.89 63.61
CA SER A 283 36.18 -23.80 64.57
C SER A 283 37.72 -23.68 64.63
N ARG A 284 38.26 -23.89 65.84
CA ARG A 284 39.67 -24.17 66.21
C ARG A 284 40.77 -23.12 65.96
N TYR A 285 40.70 -22.23 64.97
CA TYR A 285 41.83 -21.35 64.65
C TYR A 285 41.69 -19.93 65.23
N LEU A 286 42.04 -19.77 66.52
CA LEU A 286 42.22 -18.44 67.11
C LEU A 286 43.49 -17.76 66.56
N THR A 287 43.39 -16.47 66.27
CA THR A 287 44.54 -15.63 65.94
C THR A 287 45.21 -15.16 67.22
N GLY A 288 46.07 -16.01 67.78
CA GLY A 288 46.88 -15.66 68.95
C GLY A 288 47.95 -14.59 68.68
N TYR A 289 48.08 -13.63 69.59
CA TYR A 289 49.13 -12.62 69.66
C TYR A 289 49.83 -12.67 71.02
N ASN A 290 51.06 -13.18 71.04
CA ASN A 290 51.78 -13.40 72.29
C ASN A 290 52.11 -12.10 73.04
N TYR A 291 52.35 -10.98 72.35
CA TYR A 291 52.55 -9.65 72.94
C TYR A 291 52.03 -8.57 71.98
N LEU A 292 50.89 -7.95 72.28
CA LEU A 292 50.27 -6.93 71.42
C LEU A 292 50.21 -5.57 72.12
N ASP A 293 51.11 -4.66 71.73
CA ASP A 293 51.22 -3.31 72.28
C ASP A 293 50.89 -2.27 71.19
N ILE A 294 49.78 -1.55 71.37
CA ILE A 294 49.22 -0.60 70.40
C ILE A 294 48.90 0.74 71.08
N GLU A 295 49.92 1.44 71.56
CA GLU A 295 49.74 2.75 72.19
C GLU A 295 49.57 3.93 71.22
N ARG A 296 48.71 4.88 71.63
CA ARG A 296 48.49 6.19 70.99
C ARG A 296 48.06 6.12 69.52
N ALA A 297 47.39 5.03 69.12
CA ALA A 297 46.96 4.72 67.78
C ALA A 297 45.48 5.09 67.52
N ASP A 298 45.11 5.20 66.25
CA ASP A 298 43.72 5.24 65.79
C ASP A 298 43.29 3.82 65.40
N LEU A 299 42.41 3.19 66.16
CA LEU A 299 41.89 1.82 65.95
C LEU A 299 40.39 1.83 65.59
N ARG A 300 39.81 2.97 65.19
CA ARG A 300 38.37 3.07 64.93
C ARG A 300 37.89 2.07 63.91
N TYR A 301 36.76 1.41 64.18
CA TYR A 301 36.20 0.33 63.35
C TYR A 301 37.13 -0.89 63.14
N ALA A 302 38.17 -1.06 63.97
CA ALA A 302 38.97 -2.30 63.94
C ALA A 302 38.17 -3.48 64.54
N SER A 303 38.48 -4.71 64.11
CA SER A 303 37.84 -5.93 64.59
C SER A 303 38.87 -6.92 65.12
N PHE A 304 38.63 -7.38 66.35
CA PHE A 304 39.40 -8.38 67.09
C PHE A 304 38.67 -9.74 67.10
N HIS A 305 37.99 -10.06 66.00
CA HIS A 305 37.18 -11.27 65.85
C HIS A 305 38.00 -12.56 65.85
N SER A 306 37.70 -13.52 66.73
CA SER A 306 38.45 -14.79 66.88
C SER A 306 39.96 -14.59 67.16
N VAL A 307 40.29 -13.67 68.06
CA VAL A 307 41.67 -13.33 68.46
C VAL A 307 41.92 -13.85 69.88
N SER A 308 43.10 -14.40 70.18
CA SER A 308 43.61 -14.43 71.56
C SER A 308 44.74 -13.42 71.71
N ILE A 309 44.81 -12.72 72.84
CA ILE A 309 45.85 -11.74 73.11
C ILE A 309 46.42 -12.02 74.49
N ASP A 310 47.71 -12.35 74.53
CA ASP A 310 48.35 -12.88 75.73
C ASP A 310 49.39 -11.88 76.29
N ASN A 311 49.86 -12.15 77.52
CA ASN A 311 50.99 -11.50 78.20
C ASN A 311 50.95 -9.95 78.27
N GLU A 312 49.86 -9.41 78.83
CA GLU A 312 49.66 -7.98 79.13
C GLU A 312 49.68 -7.05 77.89
N PRO A 313 48.65 -7.08 77.03
CA PRO A 313 48.53 -6.14 75.93
C PRO A 313 48.25 -4.70 76.41
N SER A 314 48.89 -3.71 75.77
CA SER A 314 48.63 -2.28 76.00
C SER A 314 47.85 -1.66 74.83
N PHE A 315 46.81 -0.90 75.16
CA PHE A 315 46.09 -0.04 74.22
C PHE A 315 46.08 1.43 74.71
N ALA A 316 47.06 1.81 75.54
CA ALA A 316 47.04 3.08 76.25
C ALA A 316 46.98 4.30 75.32
N TYR A 317 46.06 5.22 75.61
CA TYR A 317 45.79 6.45 74.85
C TYR A 317 45.40 6.22 73.37
N SER A 318 44.98 5.01 72.98
CA SER A 318 44.46 4.72 71.65
C SER A 318 42.97 4.98 71.55
N ASN A 319 42.50 5.41 70.38
CA ASN A 319 41.07 5.55 70.11
C ASN A 319 40.50 4.18 69.66
N LEU A 320 39.52 3.67 70.40
CA LEU A 320 38.84 2.38 70.19
C LEU A 320 37.36 2.56 69.79
N ASP A 321 36.96 3.71 69.23
CA ASP A 321 35.55 3.94 68.89
C ASP A 321 35.07 2.93 67.84
N TYR A 322 33.92 2.31 68.09
CA TYR A 322 33.31 1.31 67.21
C TYR A 322 34.17 0.07 66.94
N THR A 323 35.10 -0.30 67.82
CA THR A 323 35.83 -1.58 67.68
C THR A 323 34.96 -2.78 68.00
N ASP A 324 35.05 -3.82 67.17
CA ASP A 324 34.46 -5.14 67.40
C ASP A 324 35.44 -6.04 68.18
N TRP A 325 34.92 -6.75 69.19
CA TRP A 325 35.67 -7.69 70.05
C TRP A 325 34.97 -9.06 70.14
N SER A 326 34.08 -9.37 69.20
CA SER A 326 33.29 -10.60 69.22
C SER A 326 34.17 -11.84 69.17
N TYR A 327 34.05 -12.72 70.17
CA TYR A 327 34.89 -13.92 70.32
C TYR A 327 36.40 -13.62 70.43
N GLY A 328 36.76 -12.42 70.93
CA GLY A 328 38.11 -12.12 71.38
C GLY A 328 38.34 -12.62 72.81
N GLU A 329 39.50 -13.24 73.05
CA GLU A 329 39.99 -13.62 74.37
C GLU A 329 41.24 -12.80 74.71
N VAL A 330 41.33 -12.29 75.94
CA VAL A 330 42.51 -11.57 76.44
C VAL A 330 43.01 -12.28 77.69
N SER A 331 44.13 -12.99 77.56
CA SER A 331 44.71 -13.76 78.66
C SER A 331 45.76 -12.95 79.39
N PHE A 332 45.54 -12.76 80.70
CA PHE A 332 46.56 -12.26 81.61
C PHE A 332 47.25 -13.47 82.23
N VAL A 333 48.26 -13.97 81.51
CA VAL A 333 49.18 -14.99 82.05
C VAL A 333 49.98 -14.34 83.18
N ASN A 334 49.48 -14.48 84.41
CA ASN A 334 50.32 -14.27 85.58
C ASN A 334 51.50 -15.23 85.48
N ALA A 335 52.72 -14.68 85.55
CA ALA A 335 53.93 -15.49 85.65
C ALA A 335 53.99 -16.14 87.04
N THR A 336 53.36 -17.31 87.17
CA THR A 336 53.51 -18.20 88.32
C THR A 336 54.49 -19.32 87.97
N ASP A 337 55.58 -19.37 88.74
CA ASP A 337 56.71 -20.32 88.70
C ASP A 337 57.68 -20.19 87.50
#